data_AF-A0AAE1S6S8-F1
#
_entry.id   AF-A0AAE1S6S8-F1
#
_cell.length_a   1.000
_cell.length_b   1.000
_cell.length_c   1.000
_cell.angle_alpha   90.00
_cell.angle_beta   90.00
_cell.angle_gamma   90.00
#
_symmetry.space_group_name_H-M   'P 1'
#
loop_
_entity.id
_entity.type
_entity.pdbx_description
1 polymer ?
#
loop_
_entity_poly.entity_id
_entity_poly.type
_entity_poly.pdbx_seq_one_letter_code
_entity_poly.pdbx_strand_id
1 'polypeptide(L)'
;MARFHCFSMILLDVFSQFVWQTATIQVLKRAGRPSERLVSHENCRFSKPTGHECVHIQKITEASGTEEAEADAEFDNALKEAIKGVQDAVTAINEHLEEVRPILQCFWFAYATRMQPQIQNAIAYAA
;
A
#
# COMPACT_ATOMS: atom_id res chain seq x y z
N MET A 1 -31.46 -3.52 -6.63
CA MET A 1 -30.73 -2.95 -5.47
C MET A 1 -29.61 -3.85 -4.94
N ALA A 2 -29.82 -5.16 -4.76
CA ALA A 2 -28.79 -6.05 -4.19
C ALA A 2 -27.41 -6.05 -4.89
N ARG A 3 -27.37 -5.94 -6.24
CA ARG A 3 -26.10 -5.91 -7.00
C ARG A 3 -25.25 -4.67 -6.72
N PHE A 4 -25.88 -3.50 -6.53
CA PHE A 4 -25.16 -2.26 -6.18
C PHE A 4 -24.63 -2.29 -4.74
N HIS A 5 -25.38 -2.92 -3.82
CA HIS A 5 -24.96 -3.06 -2.43
C HIS A 5 -23.78 -4.04 -2.30
N CYS A 6 -23.80 -5.13 -3.07
CA CYS A 6 -22.68 -6.08 -3.13
C CYS A 6 -21.43 -5.43 -3.74
N PHE A 7 -21.60 -4.66 -4.83
CA PHE A 7 -20.51 -3.93 -5.50
C PHE A 7 -19.83 -2.91 -4.56
N SER A 8 -20.63 -2.13 -3.82
CA SER A 8 -20.13 -1.17 -2.83
C SER A 8 -19.32 -1.84 -1.72
N MET A 9 -19.73 -3.03 -1.28
CA MET A 9 -19.07 -3.75 -0.19
C MET A 9 -17.71 -4.30 -0.66
N ILE A 10 -17.66 -4.92 -1.84
CA ILE A 10 -16.43 -5.44 -2.44
C ILE A 10 -15.41 -4.33 -2.69
N LEU A 11 -15.85 -3.17 -3.20
CA LEU A 11 -14.93 -2.05 -3.47
C LEU A 11 -14.32 -1.47 -2.18
N LEU A 12 -15.10 -1.42 -1.09
CA LEU A 12 -14.62 -1.00 0.22
C LEU A 12 -13.60 -1.98 0.80
N ASP A 13 -13.84 -3.29 0.66
CA ASP A 13 -12.92 -4.33 1.14
C ASP A 13 -11.59 -4.28 0.38
N VAL A 14 -11.63 -4.20 -0.96
CA VAL A 14 -10.45 -4.08 -1.82
C VAL A 14 -9.67 -2.80 -1.51
N PHE A 15 -10.37 -1.68 -1.31
CA PHE A 15 -9.73 -0.41 -0.96
C PHE A 15 -9.08 -0.46 0.43
N SER A 16 -9.75 -1.07 1.41
CA SER A 16 -9.19 -1.27 2.75
C SER A 16 -7.91 -2.13 2.70
N GLN A 17 -7.93 -3.21 1.91
CA GLN A 17 -6.75 -4.06 1.71
C GLN A 17 -5.60 -3.32 1.01
N PHE A 18 -5.89 -2.49 0.00
CA PHE A 18 -4.89 -1.62 -0.64
C PHE A 18 -4.24 -0.68 0.37
N VAL A 19 -5.04 0.03 1.18
CA VAL A 19 -4.52 0.96 2.18
C VAL A 19 -3.66 0.22 3.20
N TRP A 20 -4.09 -0.95 3.67
CA TRP A 20 -3.32 -1.75 4.62
C TRP A 20 -1.97 -2.16 4.05
N GLN A 21 -1.91 -2.66 2.81
CA GLN A 21 -0.64 -3.08 2.22
C GLN A 21 0.30 -1.92 1.92
N THR A 22 -0.23 -0.77 1.49
CA THR A 22 0.61 0.44 1.32
C THR A 22 1.20 0.91 2.64
N ALA A 23 0.44 0.86 3.74
CA ALA A 23 0.94 1.16 5.08
C ALA A 23 2.04 0.16 5.51
N THR A 24 1.83 -1.14 5.27
CA THR A 24 2.84 -2.19 5.54
C THR A 24 4.14 -1.93 4.77
N ILE A 25 4.06 -1.58 3.48
CA ILE A 25 5.25 -1.21 2.68
C ILE A 25 5.98 -0.01 3.30
N GLN A 26 5.26 1.02 3.76
CA GLN A 26 5.88 2.20 4.38
C GLN A 26 6.58 1.85 5.69
N VAL A 27 5.97 1.01 6.52
CA VAL A 27 6.56 0.53 7.78
C VAL A 27 7.81 -0.30 7.49
N LEU A 28 7.74 -1.25 6.56
CA LEU A 28 8.89 -2.08 6.17
C LEU A 28 10.03 -1.21 5.62
N LYS A 29 9.75 -0.29 4.70
CA LYS A 29 10.76 0.62 4.16
C LYS A 29 11.41 1.50 5.23
N ARG A 30 10.64 1.93 6.23
CA ARG A 30 11.17 2.74 7.35
C ARG A 30 11.98 1.91 8.34
N ALA A 31 11.61 0.65 8.55
CA ALA A 31 12.32 -0.27 9.44
C ALA A 31 13.69 -0.69 8.89
N GLY A 32 13.90 -0.56 7.56
CA GLY A 32 15.10 -0.96 6.85
C GLY A 32 15.29 -2.48 6.83
N ARG A 33 16.24 -2.96 6.01
CA ARG A 33 16.70 -4.35 6.13
C ARG A 33 17.31 -4.55 7.52
N PRO A 34 17.02 -5.66 8.21
CA PRO A 34 17.70 -6.04 9.44
C PRO A 34 19.22 -5.87 9.38
N SER A 35 19.83 -6.29 8.26
CA SER A 35 21.29 -6.18 8.01
C SER A 35 21.82 -4.77 7.73
N GLU A 36 20.95 -3.79 7.40
CA GLU A 36 21.36 -2.40 7.09
C GLU A 36 21.15 -1.44 8.27
N ARG A 37 20.65 -1.92 9.41
CA ARG A 37 20.44 -1.08 10.59
C ARG A 37 21.77 -0.56 11.12
N LEU A 38 21.89 0.76 11.21
CA LEU A 38 23.08 1.44 11.74
C LEU A 38 23.36 0.95 13.17
N VAL A 39 24.51 0.32 13.35
CA VAL A 39 24.99 -0.15 14.66
C VAL A 39 25.41 1.07 15.47
N SER A 40 24.72 1.31 16.58
CA SER A 40 25.01 2.43 17.46
C SER A 40 26.20 2.12 18.37
N HIS A 41 27.28 2.88 18.23
CA HIS A 41 28.53 2.70 18.99
C HIS A 41 28.59 3.48 20.31
N GLU A 42 27.44 3.91 20.85
CA GLU A 42 27.34 4.77 22.05
C GLU A 42 27.92 4.11 23.32
N ASN A 43 28.02 2.78 23.35
CA ASN A 43 28.45 2.01 24.53
C ASN A 43 29.78 1.26 24.31
N CYS A 44 30.59 1.67 23.34
CA CYS A 44 31.87 1.03 23.04
C CYS A 44 32.94 1.40 24.08
N ARG A 45 33.57 0.42 24.73
CA ARG A 45 34.69 0.65 25.66
C ARG A 45 36.03 0.55 24.93
N PHE A 46 36.86 1.57 25.08
CA PHE A 46 38.22 1.61 24.54
C PHE A 46 39.19 1.02 25.57
N SER A 47 39.72 -0.18 25.32
CA SER A 47 40.70 -0.82 26.24
C SER A 47 42.16 -0.65 25.77
N LYS A 48 42.41 -0.43 24.47
CA LYS A 48 43.76 -0.23 23.90
C LYS A 48 43.76 0.79 22.75
N PRO A 49 44.86 1.54 22.53
CA PRO A 49 44.96 2.57 21.49
C PRO A 49 44.87 2.03 20.04
N THR A 50 44.97 0.71 19.84
CA THR A 50 44.94 0.05 18.52
C THR A 50 43.77 -0.90 18.30
N GLY A 51 42.82 -1.02 19.25
CA GLY A 51 41.67 -1.91 19.09
C GLY A 51 40.50 -1.51 19.97
N HIS A 52 39.34 -1.30 19.35
CA HIS A 52 38.07 -1.19 20.06
C HIS A 52 37.46 -2.58 20.21
N GLU A 53 37.02 -2.92 21.42
CA GLU A 53 36.25 -4.14 21.68
C GLU A 53 34.78 -3.75 21.66
N CYS A 54 34.18 -3.75 20.47
CA CYS A 54 32.74 -3.53 20.37
C CYS A 54 32.04 -4.75 20.96
N VAL A 55 31.16 -4.54 21.94
CA VAL A 55 30.24 -5.57 22.46
C VAL A 55 29.37 -6.17 21.34
N HIS A 56 29.23 -5.46 20.21
CA HIS A 56 28.52 -5.91 19.01
C HIS A 56 29.36 -6.73 18.02
N ILE A 57 30.68 -6.90 18.24
CA ILE A 57 31.40 -8.00 17.59
C ILE A 57 31.01 -9.27 18.36
N GLN A 58 29.75 -9.70 18.21
CA GLN A 58 29.49 -11.11 18.32
C GLN A 58 30.38 -11.75 17.26
N LYS A 59 31.25 -12.69 17.66
CA LYS A 59 31.88 -13.59 16.69
C LYS A 59 30.76 -14.04 15.76
N ILE A 60 30.93 -13.82 14.46
CA ILE A 60 30.04 -14.38 13.44
C ILE A 60 30.15 -15.89 13.60
N THR A 61 29.28 -16.41 14.45
CA THR A 61 29.06 -17.84 14.62
C THR A 61 28.04 -18.20 13.57
N GLU A 62 28.12 -19.40 12.99
CA GLU A 62 27.15 -19.85 11.98
C GLU A 62 25.71 -19.57 12.42
N ALA A 63 25.37 -19.82 13.70
CA ALA A 63 24.04 -19.55 14.25
C ALA A 63 23.59 -18.08 14.15
N SER A 64 24.46 -17.12 14.46
CA SER A 64 24.13 -15.68 14.39
C SER A 64 24.06 -15.16 12.95
N GLY A 65 24.91 -15.70 12.05
CA GLY A 65 24.84 -15.36 10.62
C GLY A 65 23.63 -15.96 9.91
N THR A 66 23.18 -17.15 10.34
CA THR A 66 21.96 -17.79 9.81
C THR A 66 20.70 -17.03 10.25
N GLU A 67 20.62 -16.58 11.51
CA GLU A 67 19.49 -15.79 12.02
C GLU A 67 19.32 -14.45 11.28
N GLU A 68 20.40 -13.74 11.00
CA GLU A 68 20.36 -12.47 10.26
C GLU A 68 19.95 -12.68 8.79
N ALA A 69 20.43 -13.75 8.15
CA ALA A 69 20.03 -14.11 6.79
C ALA A 69 18.56 -14.53 6.68
N GLU A 70 18.04 -15.24 7.68
CA GLU A 70 16.62 -15.61 7.77
C GLU A 70 15.73 -14.37 7.95
N ALA A 71 16.11 -13.45 8.84
CA ALA A 71 15.38 -12.20 9.06
C ALA A 71 15.33 -11.31 7.80
N ASP A 72 16.43 -11.24 7.04
CA ASP A 72 16.47 -10.52 5.77
C ASP A 72 15.58 -11.18 4.69
N ALA A 73 15.58 -12.52 4.62
CA ALA A 73 14.73 -13.26 3.69
C ALA A 73 13.24 -13.09 4.02
N GLU A 74 12.88 -13.10 5.30
CA GLU A 74 11.51 -12.82 5.76
C GLU A 74 11.08 -11.39 5.44
N PHE A 75 11.96 -10.41 5.65
CA PHE A 75 11.71 -9.02 5.29
C PHE A 75 11.44 -8.86 3.78
N ASP A 76 12.30 -9.46 2.95
CA ASP A 76 12.14 -9.40 1.49
C ASP A 76 10.88 -10.09 1.01
N ASN A 77 10.51 -11.21 1.64
CA ASN A 77 9.28 -11.90 1.33
C ASN A 77 8.05 -11.06 1.72
N ALA A 78 8.03 -10.51 2.94
CA ALA A 78 6.95 -9.65 3.41
C ALA A 78 6.78 -8.39 2.54
N LEU A 79 7.88 -7.79 2.08
CA LEU A 79 7.85 -6.65 1.19
C LEU A 79 7.30 -7.02 -0.21
N LYS A 80 7.72 -8.16 -0.76
CA LYS A 80 7.22 -8.66 -2.05
C LYS A 80 5.73 -8.95 -2.01
N GLU A 81 5.25 -9.64 -0.97
CA GLU A 81 3.83 -9.95 -0.80
C GLU A 81 2.99 -8.67 -0.65
N ALA A 82 3.46 -7.69 0.14
CA ALA A 82 2.77 -6.41 0.29
C ALA A 82 2.71 -5.63 -1.05
N ILE A 83 3.78 -5.65 -1.85
CA ILE A 83 3.77 -5.01 -3.18
C ILE A 83 2.80 -5.73 -4.12
N LYS A 84 2.83 -7.06 -4.14
CA LYS A 84 1.97 -7.87 -4.99
C LYS A 84 0.50 -7.61 -4.67
N GLY A 85 0.11 -7.62 -3.40
CA GLY A 85 -1.29 -7.40 -3.07
C GLY A 85 -1.74 -5.94 -3.26
N VAL A 86 -0.84 -4.95 -3.26
CA VAL A 86 -1.15 -3.61 -3.79
C VAL A 86 -1.47 -3.66 -5.28
N GLN A 87 -0.70 -4.40 -6.07
CA GLN A 87 -0.94 -4.55 -7.53
C GLN A 87 -2.25 -5.27 -7.82
N ASP A 88 -2.55 -6.33 -7.07
CA ASP A 88 -3.80 -7.08 -7.20
C ASP A 88 -5.00 -6.19 -6.88
N ALA A 89 -4.91 -5.38 -5.81
CA ALA A 89 -5.97 -4.44 -5.46
C ALA A 89 -6.15 -3.33 -6.50
N VAL A 90 -5.06 -2.80 -7.08
CA VAL A 90 -5.15 -1.81 -8.17
C VAL A 90 -5.83 -2.39 -9.41
N THR A 91 -5.51 -3.65 -9.74
CA THR A 91 -6.14 -4.36 -10.86
C THR A 91 -7.63 -4.50 -10.63
N ALA A 92 -8.04 -4.99 -9.46
CA ALA A 92 -9.45 -5.13 -9.09
C ALA A 92 -10.20 -3.79 -9.09
N ILE A 93 -9.60 -2.72 -8.55
CA ILE A 93 -10.19 -1.37 -8.60
C ILE A 93 -10.40 -0.92 -10.03
N ASN A 94 -9.43 -1.12 -10.92
CA ASN A 94 -9.53 -0.72 -12.32
C ASN A 94 -10.64 -1.49 -13.05
N GLU A 95 -10.75 -2.80 -12.83
CA GLU A 95 -11.85 -3.62 -13.39
C GLU A 95 -13.22 -3.07 -12.96
N HIS A 96 -13.36 -2.73 -11.67
CA HIS A 96 -14.60 -2.12 -11.16
C HIS A 96 -14.88 -0.72 -11.76
N LEU A 97 -13.84 0.09 -12.01
CA LEU A 97 -14.01 1.40 -12.66
C LEU A 97 -14.47 1.28 -14.11
N GLU A 98 -14.05 0.24 -14.83
CA GLU A 98 -14.53 -0.02 -16.20
C GLU A 98 -16.03 -0.34 -16.24
N GLU A 99 -16.60 -0.93 -15.19
CA GLU A 99 -18.06 -1.15 -15.10
C GLU A 99 -18.83 0.15 -14.81
N VAL A 100 -18.26 1.02 -13.97
CA VAL A 100 -18.93 2.27 -13.52
C VAL A 100 -18.85 3.37 -14.58
N ARG A 101 -17.75 3.46 -15.33
CA ARG A 101 -17.53 4.48 -16.36
C ARG A 101 -18.67 4.57 -17.40
N PRO A 102 -19.10 3.47 -18.07
CA PRO A 102 -20.18 3.55 -19.06
C PRO A 102 -21.52 3.92 -18.42
N ILE A 103 -21.76 3.49 -17.17
CA ILE A 103 -22.96 3.87 -16.42
C ILE A 103 -22.98 5.40 -16.23
N LEU A 104 -21.90 5.98 -15.71
CA LEU A 104 -21.78 7.44 -15.55
C LEU A 104 -21.90 8.18 -16.88
N GLN A 105 -21.31 7.65 -17.96
CA GLN A 105 -21.42 8.23 -19.29
C GLN A 105 -22.86 8.24 -19.81
N CYS A 106 -23.60 7.15 -19.63
CA CYS A 106 -25.02 7.07 -19.97
C CYS A 106 -25.87 8.04 -19.14
N PHE A 107 -25.61 8.15 -17.83
CA PHE A 107 -26.28 9.13 -16.97
C PHE A 107 -26.01 10.57 -17.41
N TRP A 108 -24.74 10.90 -17.69
CA TRP A 108 -24.36 12.22 -18.19
C TRP A 108 -25.05 12.55 -19.52
N PHE A 109 -25.07 11.59 -20.45
CA PHE A 109 -25.74 11.76 -21.73
C PHE A 109 -27.25 11.99 -21.56
N ALA A 110 -27.91 11.21 -20.71
CA ALA A 110 -29.33 11.38 -20.40
C ALA A 110 -29.61 12.74 -19.75
N TYR A 111 -28.75 13.17 -18.81
CA TYR A 111 -28.83 14.49 -18.19
C TYR A 111 -28.74 15.60 -19.24
N ALA A 112 -27.69 15.58 -20.06
CA ALA A 112 -27.41 16.63 -21.04
C ALA A 112 -28.44 16.70 -22.17
N THR A 113 -28.91 15.54 -22.67
CA THR A 113 -29.81 15.51 -23.84
C THR A 113 -31.29 15.60 -23.50
N ARG A 114 -31.68 15.19 -22.29
CA ARG A 114 -33.10 15.09 -21.92
C ARG A 114 -33.49 16.03 -20.79
N MET A 115 -32.70 16.09 -19.73
CA MET A 115 -33.09 16.83 -18.52
C MET A 115 -32.69 18.31 -18.59
N GLN A 116 -31.47 18.60 -19.06
CA GLN A 116 -30.96 19.97 -19.15
C GLN A 116 -31.78 20.89 -20.08
N PRO A 117 -32.25 20.44 -21.27
CA PRO A 117 -33.11 21.28 -22.12
C PRO A 117 -34.47 21.55 -21.48
N GLN A 118 -35.03 20.58 -20.75
CA GLN A 118 -36.31 20.78 -20.05
C GLN A 118 -36.18 21.81 -18.93
N ILE A 119 -35.08 21.77 -18.17
CA ILE A 119 -34.78 22.76 -17.13
C ILE A 119 -34.60 24.15 -17.76
N GLN A 120 -33.84 24.26 -18.84
CA GLN A 120 -33.63 25.54 -19.53
C GLN A 120 -34.94 26.11 -20.09
N ASN A 121 -35.78 25.28 -20.71
CA ASN A 121 -37.10 25.70 -21.19
C ASN A 121 -37.99 26.13 -20.03
N ALA A 122 -38.03 25.37 -18.92
CA ALA A 122 -38.82 25.73 -17.75
C ALA A 122 -38.38 27.07 -17.13
N ILE A 123 -37.07 27.34 -17.09
CA ILE A 123 -36.53 28.64 -16.65
C ILE A 123 -36.95 29.75 -17.62
N ALA A 124 -36.85 29.51 -18.94
CA ALA A 124 -37.23 30.49 -19.95
C ALA A 124 -38.73 30.83 -19.94
N TYR A 125 -39.60 29.90 -19.58
CA TYR A 125 -41.04 30.16 -19.41
C TYR A 125 -41.40 30.80 -18.06
N ALA A 126 -40.49 30.78 -17.09
CA ALA A 126 -40.68 31.36 -15.76
C ALA A 126 -40.08 32.77 -15.61
N ALA A 127 -39.35 33.26 -16.61
CA ALA A 127 -38.73 34.59 -16.68
C ALA A 127 -39.52 35.51 -17.62
#